data_AF-A0A1S3GVX7-F1
#
_entry.id   AF-A0A1S3GVX7-F1
#
_cell.length_a   1.000
_cell.length_b   1.000
_cell.length_c   1.000
_cell.angle_alpha   90.00
_cell.angle_beta   90.00
_cell.angle_gamma   90.00
#
_symmetry.space_group_name_H-M   'P 1'
#
loop_
_entity.id
_entity.type
_entity.pdbx_description
1 polymer ?
#
loop_
_entity_poly.entity_id
_entity_poly.type
_entity_poly.pdbx_seq_one_letter_code
_entity_poly.pdbx_strand_id
1 'polypeptide(L)'
;AARSHRARRGWRQEAVLGPAPIQVVLILSGNLSFLNWLTMVPSLACFDDVALGSLFPSGPQGLKDRVLRMQREGARGARPWPTHGSRVRQLVNLALGALVAWLSVPVVLNLLSSRQVMNTSFSPLRIVNTYGAFGSITKERTEVILQGTASPNASAPDAVWEDYEFRCKPGDPWRRPCLISPYHYRLDWLMWFAAFQTYEHNEWILHLAGKLLANDAEALSLLALNPFEGRAPPRVVEEERTLLLEG
;
A
#
# COMPACT_ATOMS: atom_id res chain seq x y z
N ALA A 1 6.21 17.52 -36.36
CA ALA A 1 5.89 18.30 -35.14
C ALA A 1 4.71 17.74 -34.34
N ALA A 2 3.52 17.58 -34.94
CA ALA A 2 2.34 17.02 -34.27
C ALA A 2 2.50 15.54 -33.87
N ARG A 3 3.17 14.72 -34.70
CA ARG A 3 3.44 13.30 -34.41
C ARG A 3 4.33 13.10 -33.17
N SER A 4 5.37 13.91 -32.95
CA SER A 4 6.26 13.75 -31.77
C SER A 4 5.62 14.23 -30.47
N HIS A 5 4.77 15.26 -30.52
CA HIS A 5 3.97 15.67 -29.36
C HIS A 5 2.89 14.65 -29.02
N ARG A 6 2.23 14.07 -30.04
CA ARG A 6 1.23 13.01 -29.86
C ARG A 6 1.87 11.74 -29.31
N ALA A 7 3.05 11.36 -29.79
CA ALA A 7 3.82 10.24 -29.24
C ALA A 7 4.16 10.48 -27.76
N ARG A 8 4.77 11.63 -27.41
CA ARG A 8 5.11 11.96 -26.00
C ARG A 8 3.89 12.00 -25.07
N ARG A 9 2.69 12.32 -25.58
CA ARG A 9 1.43 12.23 -24.83
C ARG A 9 0.99 10.78 -24.62
N GLY A 10 1.11 9.94 -25.65
CA GLY A 10 0.81 8.50 -25.56
C GLY A 10 1.61 7.82 -24.44
N TRP A 11 2.94 8.00 -24.42
CA TRP A 11 3.80 7.40 -23.38
C TRP A 11 3.45 7.82 -21.94
N ARG A 12 2.99 9.08 -21.74
CA ARG A 12 2.59 9.57 -20.42
C ARG A 12 1.24 9.01 -19.98
N GLN A 13 0.29 8.90 -20.91
CA GLN A 13 -1.01 8.30 -20.63
C GLN A 13 -0.89 6.80 -20.41
N GLU A 14 -0.06 6.09 -21.17
CA GLU A 14 0.22 4.67 -20.97
C GLU A 14 0.86 4.37 -19.62
N ALA A 15 1.78 5.23 -19.15
CA ALA A 15 2.40 5.08 -17.82
C ALA A 15 1.39 5.21 -16.66
N VAL A 16 0.27 5.90 -16.87
CA VAL A 16 -0.79 6.10 -15.87
C VAL A 16 -1.90 5.06 -16.02
N LEU A 17 -2.32 4.76 -17.25
CA LEU A 17 -3.39 3.80 -17.52
C LEU A 17 -2.94 2.35 -17.36
N GLY A 18 -1.66 2.04 -17.60
CA GLY A 18 -1.12 0.68 -17.46
C GLY A 18 -1.40 0.03 -16.09
N PRO A 19 -1.08 0.68 -14.96
CA PRO A 19 -1.34 0.12 -13.64
C PRO A 19 -2.78 0.30 -13.12
N ALA A 20 -3.61 1.13 -13.76
CA ALA A 20 -4.94 1.48 -13.25
C ALA A 20 -5.89 0.27 -13.06
N PRO A 21 -5.97 -0.72 -13.98
CA PRO A 21 -6.83 -1.89 -13.79
C PRO A 21 -6.43 -2.72 -12.56
N ILE A 22 -5.12 -2.90 -12.35
CA ILE A 22 -4.57 -3.65 -11.21
C ILE A 22 -4.94 -2.91 -9.91
N GLN A 23 -4.77 -1.58 -9.88
CA GLN A 23 -5.13 -0.76 -8.72
C GLN A 23 -6.64 -0.83 -8.41
N VAL A 24 -7.50 -0.83 -9.44
CA VAL A 24 -8.95 -1.00 -9.26
C VAL A 24 -9.27 -2.37 -8.66
N VAL A 25 -8.68 -3.45 -9.16
CA VAL A 25 -8.87 -4.80 -8.60
C VAL A 25 -8.41 -4.88 -7.15
N LEU A 26 -7.27 -4.26 -6.81
CA LEU A 26 -6.77 -4.21 -5.43
C LEU A 26 -7.71 -3.42 -4.50
N ILE A 27 -8.23 -2.29 -4.96
CA ILE A 27 -9.20 -1.48 -4.19
C ILE A 27 -10.50 -2.24 -3.97
N LEU A 28 -11.03 -2.87 -5.02
CA LEU A 28 -12.29 -3.63 -4.96
C LEU A 28 -12.16 -4.90 -4.11
N SER A 29 -10.99 -5.51 -4.07
CA SER A 29 -10.72 -6.66 -3.18
C SER A 29 -10.45 -6.25 -1.73
N GLY A 30 -10.30 -4.96 -1.43
CA GLY A 30 -9.99 -4.46 -0.08
C GLY A 30 -8.53 -4.69 0.34
N ASN A 31 -7.71 -5.29 -0.52
CA ASN A 31 -6.30 -5.57 -0.24
C ASN A 31 -5.48 -4.27 -0.27
N LEU A 32 -4.46 -4.12 0.61
CA LEU A 32 -3.59 -2.94 0.79
C LEU A 32 -4.29 -1.62 1.20
N SER A 33 -5.60 -1.50 0.96
CA SER A 33 -6.47 -0.42 1.39
C SER A 33 -5.87 0.97 1.17
N PHE A 34 -5.53 1.71 2.23
CA PHE A 34 -4.95 3.05 2.16
C PHE A 34 -3.74 3.16 1.23
N LEU A 35 -2.91 2.11 1.13
CA LEU A 35 -1.72 2.13 0.29
C LEU A 35 -2.05 2.22 -1.20
N ASN A 36 -3.18 1.65 -1.66
CA ASN A 36 -3.62 1.79 -3.05
C ASN A 36 -3.95 3.25 -3.40
N TRP A 37 -4.45 4.02 -2.44
CA TRP A 37 -4.76 5.42 -2.67
C TRP A 37 -3.49 6.27 -2.72
N LEU A 38 -2.49 5.95 -1.91
CA LEU A 38 -1.18 6.60 -1.97
C LEU A 38 -0.47 6.40 -3.32
N THR A 39 -0.62 5.23 -3.94
CA THR A 39 -0.03 4.99 -5.27
C THR A 39 -0.74 5.75 -6.38
N MET A 40 -2.05 6.04 -6.22
CA MET A 40 -2.80 6.86 -7.18
C MET A 40 -2.42 8.34 -7.18
N VAL A 41 -2.02 8.90 -6.03
CA VAL A 41 -1.72 10.34 -5.91
C VAL A 41 -0.60 10.80 -6.87
N PRO A 42 0.57 10.13 -6.95
CA PRO A 42 1.59 10.47 -7.95
C PRO A 42 1.10 10.28 -9.39
N SER A 43 0.26 9.29 -9.64
CA SER A 43 -0.33 9.07 -10.97
C SER A 43 -1.22 10.23 -11.41
N LEU A 44 -1.86 10.94 -10.47
CA LEU A 44 -2.62 12.16 -10.79
C LEU A 44 -1.73 13.27 -11.37
N ALA A 45 -0.47 13.38 -10.91
CA ALA A 45 0.48 14.37 -11.43
C ALA A 45 0.98 14.05 -12.86
N CYS A 46 0.70 12.86 -13.37
CA CYS A 46 1.07 12.46 -14.73
C CYS A 46 -0.01 12.79 -15.79
N PHE A 47 -1.22 13.21 -15.38
CA PHE A 47 -2.23 13.67 -16.34
C PHE A 47 -1.83 14.97 -17.03
N ASP A 48 -2.11 15.07 -18.33
CA ASP A 48 -1.78 16.23 -19.17
C ASP A 48 -2.78 17.39 -18.93
N ASP A 49 -2.36 18.64 -19.19
CA ASP A 49 -3.18 19.84 -19.02
C ASP A 49 -4.49 19.80 -19.82
N VAL A 50 -4.49 19.03 -20.92
CA VAL A 50 -5.68 18.81 -21.75
C VAL A 50 -6.69 17.88 -21.08
N ALA A 51 -6.21 16.86 -20.34
CA ALA A 51 -7.07 15.95 -19.60
C ALA A 51 -7.68 16.64 -18.37
N LEU A 52 -6.89 17.47 -17.67
CA LEU A 52 -7.35 18.27 -16.54
C LEU A 52 -8.14 19.52 -16.96
N GLY A 53 -8.03 19.94 -18.23
CA GLY A 53 -8.67 21.14 -18.78
C GLY A 53 -10.21 21.08 -18.85
N SER A 54 -10.82 19.91 -18.60
CA SER A 54 -12.26 19.76 -18.40
C SER A 54 -12.72 20.17 -17.00
N LEU A 55 -11.83 20.11 -16.01
CA LEU A 55 -12.13 20.44 -14.61
C LEU A 55 -12.11 21.96 -14.33
N PHE A 56 -11.55 22.75 -15.25
CA PHE A 56 -11.47 24.20 -15.10
C PHE A 56 -12.56 24.91 -15.91
N PRO A 57 -13.22 25.95 -15.34
CA PRO A 57 -14.32 26.64 -16.00
C PRO A 57 -13.88 27.28 -17.32
N SER A 58 -14.71 27.07 -18.35
CA SER A 58 -14.51 27.63 -19.69
C SER A 58 -15.26 28.97 -19.77
N GLY A 59 -14.54 30.07 -19.52
CA GLY A 59 -15.07 31.43 -19.64
C GLY A 59 -14.08 32.34 -20.38
N PRO A 60 -14.53 33.47 -20.94
CA PRO A 60 -13.65 34.45 -21.55
C PRO A 60 -12.63 34.93 -20.50
N GLN A 61 -11.33 34.78 -20.81
CA GLN A 61 -10.18 34.99 -19.89
C GLN A 61 -9.95 33.93 -18.78
N GLY A 62 -10.69 32.81 -18.80
CA GLY A 62 -10.46 31.67 -17.90
C GLY A 62 -9.09 31.01 -18.13
N LEU A 63 -8.63 30.23 -17.14
CA LEU A 63 -7.31 29.59 -17.16
C LEU A 63 -7.08 28.75 -18.43
N LYS A 64 -8.12 28.03 -18.87
CA LYS A 64 -8.13 27.22 -20.09
C LYS A 64 -7.86 28.05 -21.36
N ASP A 65 -8.50 29.21 -21.48
CA ASP A 65 -8.32 30.12 -22.60
C ASP A 65 -6.91 30.73 -22.63
N ARG A 66 -6.34 31.05 -21.46
CA ARG A 66 -4.96 31.55 -21.35
C ARG A 66 -3.94 30.49 -21.76
N VAL A 67 -4.10 29.25 -21.28
CA VAL A 67 -3.22 28.12 -21.66
C VAL A 67 -3.32 27.84 -23.17
N LEU A 68 -4.53 27.82 -23.73
CA LEU A 68 -4.73 27.62 -25.17
C LEU A 68 -4.11 28.76 -26.01
N ARG A 69 -4.16 30.02 -25.54
CA ARG A 69 -3.47 31.14 -26.20
C ARG A 69 -1.96 30.99 -26.15
N MET A 70 -1.39 30.70 -24.98
CA MET A 70 0.07 30.45 -24.85
C MET A 70 0.54 29.29 -25.74
N GLN A 71 -0.24 28.21 -25.83
CA GLN A 71 0.05 27.10 -26.73
C GLN A 71 -0.04 27.48 -28.22
N ARG A 72 -1.04 28.28 -28.60
CA ARG A 72 -1.21 28.79 -29.98
C ARG A 72 -0.10 29.78 -30.34
N GLU A 73 0.29 30.66 -29.43
CA GLU A 73 1.40 31.61 -29.59
C GLU A 73 2.73 30.87 -29.69
N GLY A 74 2.98 29.88 -28.83
CA GLY A 74 4.16 29.01 -28.92
C GLY A 74 4.18 28.10 -30.16
N ALA A 75 3.02 27.81 -30.77
CA ALA A 75 2.92 27.10 -32.04
C ALA A 75 3.09 28.02 -33.27
N ARG A 76 2.74 29.31 -33.14
CA ARG A 76 2.91 30.35 -34.16
C ARG A 76 4.33 30.92 -34.18
N GLY A 77 5.00 30.99 -33.03
CA GLY A 77 6.44 31.19 -32.96
C GLY A 77 7.12 30.03 -33.68
N ALA A 78 7.76 30.31 -34.82
CA ALA A 78 8.51 29.31 -35.57
C ALA A 78 9.39 28.53 -34.59
N ARG A 79 9.19 27.21 -34.52
CA ARG A 79 10.04 26.35 -33.66
C ARG A 79 11.48 26.69 -34.01
N PRO A 80 12.31 27.13 -33.05
CA PRO A 80 13.71 27.36 -33.35
C PRO A 80 14.25 26.10 -34.01
N TRP A 81 15.02 26.26 -35.08
CA TRP A 81 15.77 25.16 -35.68
C TRP A 81 16.43 24.37 -34.54
N PRO A 82 16.46 23.01 -34.60
CA PRO A 82 17.01 22.22 -33.53
C PRO A 82 18.43 22.70 -33.24
N THR A 83 18.56 23.50 -32.19
CA THR A 83 19.83 24.05 -31.75
C THR A 83 20.70 22.89 -31.36
N HIS A 84 22.02 23.07 -31.45
CA HIS A 84 22.99 22.08 -31.01
C HIS A 84 22.62 21.49 -29.63
N GLY A 85 22.18 22.35 -28.70
CA GLY A 85 21.68 21.94 -27.38
C GLY A 85 20.47 20.99 -27.40
N SER A 86 19.56 21.10 -28.38
CA SER A 86 18.43 20.15 -28.50
C SER A 86 18.89 18.76 -28.96
N ARG A 87 19.92 18.67 -29.82
CA ARG A 87 20.50 17.38 -30.25
C ARG A 87 21.31 16.74 -29.12
N VAL A 88 22.12 17.52 -28.41
CA VAL A 88 22.85 17.05 -27.22
C VAL A 88 21.90 16.52 -26.16
N ARG A 89 20.83 17.26 -25.84
CA ARG A 89 19.80 16.80 -24.90
C ARG A 89 19.13 15.49 -25.36
N GLN A 90 18.85 15.35 -26.65
CA GLN A 90 18.27 14.12 -27.18
C GLN A 90 19.24 12.94 -27.05
N LEU A 91 20.51 13.15 -27.35
CA LEU A 91 21.55 12.14 -27.20
C LEU A 91 21.71 11.72 -25.73
N VAL A 92 21.79 12.69 -24.81
CA VAL A 92 21.87 12.43 -23.36
C VAL A 92 20.67 11.62 -22.88
N ASN A 93 19.45 11.98 -23.29
CA ASN A 93 18.25 11.24 -22.91
C ASN A 93 18.25 9.80 -23.47
N LEU A 94 18.72 9.60 -24.70
CA LEU A 94 18.84 8.26 -25.30
C LEU A 94 19.89 7.42 -24.58
N ALA A 95 21.05 8.01 -24.27
CA ALA A 95 22.12 7.36 -23.54
C ALA A 95 21.68 6.98 -22.12
N LEU A 96 21.00 7.89 -21.41
CA LEU A 96 20.41 7.62 -20.10
C LEU A 96 19.36 6.51 -20.16
N GLY A 97 18.47 6.55 -21.16
CA GLY A 97 17.46 5.51 -21.37
C GLY A 97 18.08 4.13 -21.64
N ALA A 98 19.13 4.08 -22.46
CA ALA A 98 19.87 2.84 -22.74
C ALA A 98 20.59 2.32 -21.50
N LEU A 99 21.20 3.21 -20.70
CA LEU A 99 21.84 2.84 -19.43
C LEU A 99 20.82 2.26 -18.44
N VAL A 100 19.68 2.91 -18.26
CA VAL A 100 18.61 2.43 -17.37
C VAL A 100 18.06 1.09 -17.87
N ALA A 101 17.80 0.95 -19.17
CA ALA A 101 17.35 -0.32 -19.75
C ALA A 101 18.34 -1.45 -19.51
N TRP A 102 19.64 -1.18 -19.67
CA TRP A 102 20.70 -2.15 -19.39
C TRP A 102 20.78 -2.51 -17.91
N LEU A 103 20.72 -1.53 -16.99
CA LEU A 103 20.70 -1.76 -15.55
C LEU A 103 19.43 -2.49 -15.06
N SER A 104 18.32 -2.38 -15.81
CA SER A 104 17.07 -3.07 -15.50
C SER A 104 17.09 -4.56 -15.86
N VAL A 105 18.00 -5.04 -16.73
CA VAL A 105 18.07 -6.45 -17.12
C VAL A 105 18.18 -7.41 -15.92
N PRO A 106 19.15 -7.27 -15.00
CA PRO A 106 19.24 -8.16 -13.83
C PRO A 106 18.01 -8.07 -12.91
N VAL A 107 17.43 -6.88 -12.77
CA VAL A 107 16.23 -6.64 -11.96
C VAL A 107 15.01 -7.37 -12.54
N VAL A 108 14.79 -7.26 -13.86
CA VAL A 108 13.69 -7.93 -14.55
C VAL A 108 13.88 -9.45 -14.51
N LEU A 109 15.09 -9.95 -14.73
CA LEU A 109 15.39 -11.38 -14.62
C LEU A 109 15.13 -11.91 -13.20
N ASN A 110 15.43 -11.12 -12.16
CA ASN A 110 15.09 -11.47 -10.78
C ASN A 110 13.57 -11.48 -10.53
N LEU A 111 12.83 -10.52 -11.07
CA LEU A 111 11.36 -10.46 -10.94
C LEU A 111 10.64 -11.60 -11.69
N LEU A 112 11.24 -12.12 -12.75
CA LEU A 112 10.73 -13.29 -13.48
C LEU A 112 11.18 -14.63 -12.87
N SER A 113 12.08 -14.60 -11.88
CA SER A 113 12.59 -15.80 -11.21
C SER A 113 11.62 -16.31 -10.16
N SER A 114 11.50 -17.64 -10.04
CA SER A 114 10.74 -18.27 -8.95
C SER A 114 11.37 -18.04 -7.56
N ARG A 115 12.65 -17.65 -7.51
CA ARG A 115 13.39 -17.29 -6.29
C ARG A 115 13.69 -15.80 -6.28
N GLN A 116 12.68 -14.98 -6.54
CA GLN A 116 12.82 -13.53 -6.54
C GLN A 116 13.38 -13.02 -5.20
N VAL A 117 14.37 -12.13 -5.26
CA VAL A 117 14.92 -11.44 -4.09
C VAL A 117 14.47 -9.99 -4.10
N MET A 118 13.76 -9.57 -3.06
CA MET A 118 13.26 -8.21 -2.87
C MET A 118 14.19 -7.41 -1.94
N ASN A 119 14.11 -6.08 -2.02
CA ASN A 119 14.91 -5.13 -1.22
C ASN A 119 16.43 -5.33 -1.39
N THR A 120 16.86 -5.64 -2.62
CA THR A 120 18.27 -5.88 -2.94
C THR A 120 18.76 -4.98 -4.08
N SER A 121 20.06 -4.70 -4.06
CA SER A 121 20.74 -3.88 -5.05
C SER A 121 21.56 -4.74 -6.00
N PHE A 122 21.32 -4.58 -7.31
CA PHE A 122 22.01 -5.34 -8.35
C PHE A 122 23.21 -4.60 -8.96
N SER A 123 23.41 -3.32 -8.59
CA SER A 123 24.52 -2.50 -9.07
C SER A 123 25.19 -1.74 -7.93
N PRO A 124 26.49 -1.39 -8.03
CA PRO A 124 27.19 -0.59 -7.01
C PRO A 124 26.58 0.80 -6.83
N LEU A 125 26.09 1.38 -7.94
CA LEU A 125 25.49 2.72 -7.96
C LEU A 125 24.03 2.74 -7.44
N ARG A 126 23.44 1.55 -7.21
CA ARG A 126 22.07 1.38 -6.70
C ARG A 126 21.00 2.15 -7.48
N ILE A 127 21.19 2.34 -8.79
CA ILE A 127 20.30 3.16 -9.64
C ILE A 127 18.98 2.43 -9.92
N VAL A 128 19.03 1.12 -10.17
CA VAL A 128 17.85 0.28 -10.41
C VAL A 128 17.93 -0.93 -9.50
N ASN A 129 16.91 -1.12 -8.66
CA ASN A 129 16.87 -2.14 -7.61
C ASN A 129 15.46 -2.74 -7.53
N THR A 130 15.32 -3.84 -6.77
CA THR A 130 14.01 -4.35 -6.39
C THR A 130 13.62 -3.83 -5.01
N TYR A 131 12.38 -3.37 -4.89
CA TYR A 131 11.78 -3.02 -3.60
C TYR A 131 10.44 -3.73 -3.49
N GLY A 132 10.24 -4.39 -2.35
CA GLY A 132 8.99 -5.05 -2.01
C GLY A 132 8.62 -4.67 -0.59
N ALA A 133 7.35 -4.30 -0.37
CA ALA A 133 6.84 -4.08 0.98
C ALA A 133 7.04 -5.32 1.86
N PHE A 134 7.00 -6.51 1.24
CA PHE A 134 7.21 -7.79 1.88
C PHE A 134 8.28 -8.57 1.10
N GLY A 135 9.35 -8.98 1.78
CA GLY A 135 10.49 -9.66 1.16
C GLY A 135 10.15 -11.05 0.61
N SER A 136 9.23 -11.73 1.29
CA SER A 136 8.61 -13.00 0.90
C SER A 136 7.17 -13.01 1.39
N ILE A 137 6.32 -13.82 0.77
CA ILE A 137 4.94 -14.06 1.20
C ILE A 137 4.89 -15.48 1.77
N THR A 138 4.39 -15.63 2.99
CA THR A 138 4.21 -16.93 3.63
C THR A 138 2.97 -17.63 3.07
N LYS A 139 2.97 -18.96 3.03
CA LYS A 139 1.78 -19.76 2.66
C LYS A 139 0.87 -20.02 3.85
N GLU A 140 1.46 -20.04 5.04
CA GLU A 140 0.75 -20.21 6.31
C GLU A 140 0.70 -18.85 7.01
N ARG A 141 -0.42 -18.60 7.68
CA ARG A 141 -0.68 -17.34 8.35
C ARG A 141 -0.83 -17.60 9.84
N THR A 142 0.26 -17.42 10.58
CA THR A 142 0.19 -17.38 12.05
C THR A 142 -0.55 -16.12 12.47
N GLU A 143 -1.52 -16.27 13.35
CA GLU A 143 -2.26 -15.18 13.95
C GLU A 143 -2.07 -15.18 15.46
N VAL A 144 -1.99 -13.97 16.01
CA VAL A 144 -2.02 -13.76 17.46
C VAL A 144 -3.48 -13.57 17.88
N ILE A 145 -3.93 -14.37 18.85
CA ILE A 145 -5.25 -14.32 19.48
C ILE A 145 -5.05 -13.81 20.91
N LEU A 146 -5.84 -12.81 21.30
CA LEU A 146 -5.87 -12.32 22.67
C LEU A 146 -7.05 -12.98 23.37
N GLN A 147 -6.79 -13.64 24.49
CA GLN A 147 -7.80 -14.37 25.25
C GLN A 147 -7.85 -13.85 26.68
N GLY A 148 -9.05 -13.84 27.27
CA GLY A 148 -9.22 -13.58 28.68
C GLY A 148 -9.92 -14.72 29.39
N THR A 149 -9.64 -14.90 30.68
CA THR A 149 -10.39 -15.83 31.53
C THR A 149 -10.84 -15.15 32.82
N ALA A 150 -12.08 -15.42 33.23
CA ALA A 150 -12.60 -15.06 34.54
C ALA A 150 -12.29 -16.11 35.62
N SER A 151 -11.74 -17.26 35.22
CA SER A 151 -11.47 -18.38 36.11
C SER A 151 -10.51 -17.99 37.25
N PRO A 152 -10.78 -18.40 38.50
CA PRO A 152 -9.92 -18.09 39.63
C PRO A 152 -8.55 -18.78 39.54
N ASN A 153 -8.47 -19.91 38.84
CA ASN A 153 -7.23 -20.60 38.51
C ASN A 153 -7.13 -20.75 36.98
N ALA A 154 -6.25 -19.97 36.37
CA ALA A 154 -6.04 -19.97 34.92
C ALA A 154 -5.37 -21.25 34.40
N SER A 155 -4.64 -21.99 35.26
CA SER A 155 -4.00 -23.25 34.91
C SER A 155 -4.91 -24.47 35.11
N ALA A 156 -6.16 -24.26 35.51
CA ALA A 156 -7.10 -25.36 35.69
C ALA A 156 -7.55 -25.89 34.31
N PRO A 157 -7.71 -27.21 34.13
CA PRO A 157 -8.08 -27.80 32.84
C PRO A 157 -9.51 -27.44 32.40
N ASP A 158 -10.35 -26.98 33.32
CA ASP A 158 -11.71 -26.48 33.08
C ASP A 158 -11.77 -24.95 32.95
N ALA A 159 -10.62 -24.25 32.92
CA ALA A 159 -10.59 -22.82 32.70
C ALA A 159 -11.11 -22.48 31.29
N VAL A 160 -12.16 -21.68 31.24
CA VAL A 160 -12.72 -21.19 29.97
C VAL A 160 -11.97 -19.94 29.57
N TRP A 161 -11.39 -19.97 28.37
CA TRP A 161 -10.77 -18.83 27.71
C TRP A 161 -11.70 -18.31 26.63
N GLU A 162 -11.90 -16.99 26.64
CA GLU A 162 -12.78 -16.31 25.71
C GLU A 162 -11.97 -15.32 24.86
N ASP A 163 -12.15 -15.39 23.54
CA ASP A 163 -11.38 -14.63 22.58
C ASP A 163 -11.86 -13.18 22.47
N TYR A 164 -10.92 -12.24 22.41
CA TYR A 164 -11.18 -10.89 21.93
C TYR A 164 -11.16 -10.86 20.41
N GLU A 165 -12.25 -10.40 19.79
CA GLU A 165 -12.31 -10.29 18.33
C GLU A 165 -11.93 -8.89 17.85
N PHE A 166 -11.19 -8.84 16.74
CA PHE A 166 -10.79 -7.61 16.07
C PHE A 166 -11.73 -7.27 14.90
N ARG A 167 -11.73 -5.99 14.50
CA ARG A 167 -12.68 -5.44 13.53
C ARG A 167 -12.61 -6.10 12.17
N CYS A 168 -11.42 -6.32 11.63
CA CYS A 168 -11.22 -6.88 10.29
C CYS A 168 -10.01 -7.83 10.20
N LYS A 169 -9.23 -7.99 11.27
CA LYS A 169 -8.21 -9.04 11.37
C LYS A 169 -8.87 -10.43 11.24
N PRO A 170 -8.26 -11.36 10.49
CA PRO A 170 -8.67 -12.76 10.51
C PRO A 170 -8.64 -13.36 11.91
N GLY A 171 -9.67 -14.16 12.20
CA GLY A 171 -9.88 -14.86 13.47
C GLY A 171 -10.74 -16.08 13.19
N ASP A 172 -12.01 -16.04 13.57
CA ASP A 172 -12.99 -17.09 13.28
C ASP A 172 -13.03 -17.45 11.77
N PRO A 173 -12.73 -18.72 11.38
CA PRO A 173 -12.80 -19.18 10.00
C PRO A 173 -14.19 -19.09 9.36
N TRP A 174 -15.25 -19.05 10.17
CA TRP A 174 -16.64 -18.95 9.69
C TRP A 174 -17.08 -17.51 9.48
N ARG A 175 -16.29 -16.54 9.95
CA ARG A 175 -16.57 -15.12 9.79
C ARG A 175 -16.31 -14.68 8.35
N ARG A 176 -17.25 -13.90 7.80
CA ARG A 176 -17.09 -13.30 6.48
C ARG A 176 -15.89 -12.34 6.47
N PRO A 177 -15.01 -12.39 5.45
CA PRO A 177 -13.92 -11.44 5.31
C PRO A 177 -14.41 -9.99 5.25
N CYS A 178 -13.69 -9.09 5.90
CA CYS A 178 -13.99 -7.66 5.90
C CYS A 178 -13.43 -6.97 4.65
N LEU A 179 -14.22 -6.08 4.05
CA LEU A 179 -13.76 -5.14 3.03
C LEU A 179 -13.39 -3.81 3.71
N ILE A 180 -12.09 -3.54 3.87
CA ILE A 180 -11.60 -2.46 4.73
C ILE A 180 -11.20 -1.17 3.96
N SER A 181 -11.12 -1.22 2.62
CA SER A 181 -10.81 -0.06 1.76
C SER A 181 -11.84 1.08 1.95
N PRO A 182 -11.43 2.37 2.04
CA PRO A 182 -10.11 2.92 1.75
C PRO A 182 -9.15 3.05 2.95
N TYR A 183 -9.58 2.68 4.16
CA TYR A 183 -8.79 2.84 5.38
C TYR A 183 -8.27 1.49 5.90
N HIS A 184 -7.50 1.48 6.97
CA HIS A 184 -7.19 0.24 7.71
C HIS A 184 -7.26 0.50 9.20
N TYR A 185 -7.69 -0.52 9.96
CA TYR A 185 -7.65 -0.48 11.41
C TYR A 185 -6.19 -0.66 11.84
N ARG A 186 -5.63 0.37 12.48
CA ARG A 186 -4.22 0.38 12.85
C ARG A 186 -3.87 -0.76 13.81
N LEU A 187 -4.75 -1.06 14.77
CA LEU A 187 -4.53 -2.14 15.72
C LEU A 187 -4.49 -3.50 15.01
N ASP A 188 -5.49 -3.80 14.18
CA ASP A 188 -5.55 -5.02 13.35
C ASP A 188 -4.30 -5.19 12.48
N TRP A 189 -3.85 -4.10 11.86
CA TRP A 189 -2.63 -4.08 11.05
C TRP A 189 -1.38 -4.37 11.90
N LEU A 190 -1.27 -3.78 13.09
CA LEU A 190 -0.15 -4.04 14.00
C LEU A 190 -0.15 -5.49 14.52
N MET A 191 -1.31 -6.06 14.83
CA MET A 191 -1.44 -7.47 15.24
C MET A 191 -0.93 -8.43 14.16
N TRP A 192 -1.14 -8.10 12.87
CA TRP A 192 -0.58 -8.89 11.78
C TRP A 192 0.96 -8.88 11.79
N PHE A 193 1.61 -7.75 12.07
CA PHE A 193 3.07 -7.71 12.23
C PHE A 193 3.56 -8.43 13.48
N ALA A 194 2.81 -8.31 14.58
CA ALA A 194 3.15 -8.97 15.84
C ALA A 194 3.29 -10.49 15.69
N ALA A 195 2.50 -11.11 14.82
CA ALA A 195 2.60 -12.54 14.54
C ALA A 195 3.94 -12.95 13.90
N PHE A 196 4.59 -12.06 13.13
CA PHE A 196 5.89 -12.32 12.50
C PHE A 196 7.09 -12.00 13.39
N GLN A 197 6.88 -11.31 14.51
CA GLN A 197 7.95 -10.79 15.36
C GLN A 197 7.89 -11.36 16.76
N THR A 198 8.98 -11.16 17.51
CA THR A 198 9.04 -11.47 18.94
C THR A 198 8.31 -10.40 19.75
N TYR A 199 7.88 -10.76 20.96
CA TYR A 199 7.23 -9.83 21.89
C TYR A 199 8.13 -8.64 22.25
N GLU A 200 9.46 -8.81 22.24
CA GLU A 200 10.46 -7.76 22.50
C GLU A 200 10.36 -6.59 21.50
N HIS A 201 9.97 -6.88 20.25
CA HIS A 201 9.76 -5.84 19.24
C HIS A 201 8.35 -5.22 19.31
N ASN A 202 7.47 -5.78 20.14
CA ASN A 202 6.06 -5.44 20.22
C ASN A 202 5.61 -5.21 21.67
N GLU A 203 6.39 -4.44 22.45
CA GLU A 203 6.09 -4.12 23.86
C GLU A 203 4.69 -3.52 24.06
N TRP A 204 4.12 -2.88 23.03
CA TRP A 204 2.77 -2.34 23.03
C TRP A 204 1.68 -3.41 23.27
N ILE A 205 1.96 -4.70 22.99
CA ILE A 205 1.02 -5.81 23.25
C ILE A 205 0.87 -6.05 24.74
N LEU A 206 1.95 -5.97 25.51
CA LEU A 206 1.89 -6.10 26.97
C LEU A 206 1.08 -4.95 27.58
N HIS A 207 1.26 -3.73 27.05
CA HIS A 207 0.46 -2.58 27.47
C HIS A 207 -1.02 -2.74 27.08
N LEU A 208 -1.31 -3.29 25.89
CA LEU A 208 -2.67 -3.62 25.49
C LEU A 208 -3.30 -4.67 26.40
N ALA A 209 -2.59 -5.77 26.71
CA ALA A 209 -3.06 -6.80 27.62
C ALA A 209 -3.37 -6.25 29.02
N GLY A 210 -2.52 -5.36 29.54
CA GLY A 210 -2.78 -4.63 30.79
C GLY A 210 -4.04 -3.77 30.72
N LYS A 211 -4.30 -3.09 29.60
CA LYS A 211 -5.54 -2.33 29.38
C LYS A 211 -6.77 -3.22 29.28
N LEU A 212 -6.66 -4.40 28.67
CA LEU A 212 -7.75 -5.38 28.60
C LEU A 212 -8.09 -5.96 29.98
N LEU A 213 -7.06 -6.26 30.79
CA LEU A 213 -7.23 -6.65 32.20
C LEU A 213 -7.94 -5.57 33.02
N ALA A 214 -7.65 -4.30 32.74
CA ALA A 214 -8.29 -3.16 33.39
C ALA A 214 -9.67 -2.81 32.82
N ASN A 215 -10.15 -3.50 31.78
CA ASN A 215 -11.38 -3.19 31.04
C ASN A 215 -11.42 -1.72 30.53
N ASP A 216 -10.29 -1.22 30.04
CA ASP A 216 -10.14 0.16 29.56
C ASP A 216 -11.03 0.44 28.34
N ALA A 217 -11.97 1.39 28.48
CA ALA A 217 -12.98 1.68 27.45
C ALA A 217 -12.36 2.10 26.11
N GLU A 218 -11.25 2.85 26.12
CA GLU A 218 -10.56 3.28 24.90
C GLU A 218 -9.95 2.10 24.15
N ALA A 219 -9.22 1.21 24.83
CA ALA A 219 -8.67 0.01 24.21
C ALA A 219 -9.77 -0.91 23.66
N LEU A 220 -10.83 -1.12 24.43
CA LEU A 220 -11.95 -1.98 24.03
C LEU A 220 -12.70 -1.42 22.82
N SER A 221 -12.77 -0.09 22.66
CA SER A 221 -13.42 0.53 21.49
C SER A 221 -12.76 0.15 20.15
N LEU A 222 -11.47 -0.22 20.19
CA LEU A 222 -10.70 -0.66 19.02
C LEU A 222 -11.03 -2.11 18.61
N LEU A 223 -11.63 -2.89 19.51
CA LEU A 223 -12.02 -4.28 19.26
C LEU A 223 -13.45 -4.36 18.72
N ALA A 224 -13.77 -5.50 18.09
CA ALA A 224 -15.12 -5.81 17.61
C ALA A 224 -15.98 -6.45 18.70
N LEU A 225 -15.40 -7.37 19.46
CA LEU A 225 -16.08 -8.11 20.53
C LEU A 225 -15.23 -8.06 21.80
N ASN A 226 -15.86 -7.67 22.90
CA ASN A 226 -15.34 -7.88 24.24
C ASN A 226 -16.17 -8.98 24.93
N PRO A 227 -15.61 -10.18 25.18
CA PRO A 227 -16.36 -11.23 25.87
C PRO A 227 -16.79 -10.80 27.28
N PHE A 228 -16.04 -9.93 27.96
CA PHE A 228 -16.32 -9.48 29.32
C PHE A 228 -17.22 -8.25 29.41
N GLU A 229 -17.86 -7.86 28.31
CA GLU A 229 -18.80 -6.73 28.32
C GLU A 229 -19.98 -7.00 29.28
N GLY A 230 -20.26 -6.06 30.17
CA GLY A 230 -21.30 -6.21 31.20
C GLY A 230 -20.98 -7.25 32.29
N ARG A 231 -19.77 -7.85 32.28
CA ARG A 231 -19.28 -8.80 33.29
C ARG A 231 -18.10 -8.20 34.06
N ALA A 232 -17.66 -8.93 35.09
CA ALA A 232 -16.39 -8.62 35.74
C ALA A 232 -15.22 -8.77 34.72
N PRO A 233 -14.18 -7.92 34.81
CA PRO A 233 -13.02 -8.03 33.93
C PRO A 233 -12.33 -9.39 34.07
N PRO A 234 -11.58 -9.82 33.04
CA PRO A 234 -10.80 -11.05 33.13
C PRO A 234 -9.75 -10.93 34.23
N ARG A 235 -9.45 -12.06 34.88
CA ARG A 235 -8.38 -12.14 35.89
C ARG A 235 -7.01 -12.29 35.23
N VAL A 236 -6.97 -12.98 34.09
CA VAL A 236 -5.77 -13.23 33.31
C VAL A 236 -6.11 -12.99 31.84
N VAL A 237 -5.17 -12.38 31.13
CA VAL A 237 -5.19 -12.20 29.68
C VAL A 237 -3.92 -12.82 29.14
N GLU A 238 -4.05 -13.63 28.10
CA GLU A 238 -2.93 -14.30 27.45
C GLU A 238 -2.93 -14.12 25.93
N GLU A 239 -1.76 -14.39 25.35
CA GLU A 239 -1.51 -14.40 23.92
C GLU A 239 -1.40 -15.85 23.44
N GLU A 240 -2.30 -16.28 22.56
CA GLU A 240 -2.17 -17.56 21.85
C GLU A 240 -1.74 -17.32 20.40
N ARG A 241 -0.83 -18.15 19.88
CA ARG A 241 -0.41 -18.12 18.47
C ARG A 241 -0.99 -19.31 17.74
N THR A 242 -1.91 -19.05 16.83
CA THR A 242 -2.63 -20.07 16.06
C THR A 242 -2.23 -20.02 14.60
N LEU A 243 -1.97 -21.17 13.99
CA LEU A 243 -1.75 -21.28 12.54
C LEU A 243 -3.09 -21.32 11.82
N LEU A 244 -3.40 -20.30 11.03
CA LEU A 244 -4.47 -20.33 10.05
C LEU A 244 -3.90 -20.87 8.73
N LEU A 245 -4.39 -22.04 8.32
CA LEU A 245 -4.14 -22.56 6.98
C LEU A 245 -5.03 -21.81 6.00
N GLU A 246 -4.44 -21.07 5.07
CA GLU A 246 -5.20 -20.48 3.97
C GLU A 246 -5.70 -21.61 3.06
N GLY A 247 -7.03 -21.77 2.97
CA GLY A 247 -7.71 -22.71 2.07
C GLY A 247 -7.90 -22.16 0.67
#